data_AF-A0A3M7NFM5-F1
#
_entry.id   AF-A0A3M7NFM5-F1
#
_cell.length_a   1.000
_cell.length_b   1.000
_cell.length_c   1.000
_cell.angle_alpha   90.00
_cell.angle_beta   90.00
_cell.angle_gamma   90.00
#
_symmetry.space_group_name_H-M   'P 1'
#
loop_
_entity.id
_entity.type
_entity.pdbx_description
1 polymer ?
#
loop_
_entity_poly.entity_id
_entity_poly.type
_entity_poly.pdbx_seq_one_letter_code
_entity_poly.pdbx_strand_id
1 'polypeptide(L)'
;MSRSAPSKPAEPKDTLDKAKWYERGKKAGPAATKYRKGACENCGSASHKTKECLYRPRKTGAKWTGKDIQADEVVESVNLGWDAKRDRWNGYEAAEYDQVVQDYNDLEALKREKLKAEQGHGGEPVDEERSSAGAPQDALPVVVVDNDDARIAEETAMGRTQPTSTRQLRLREDTAKYLLNLDLDSARYDPKTRKRAIAEEEDNGETGKRSRLEAAAAAG
;
A
#
# COMPACT_ATOMS: atom_id res chain seq x y z
N MET A 1 5.29 -45.63 30.72
CA MET A 1 4.94 -44.22 31.00
C MET A 1 5.75 -43.32 30.09
N SER A 2 5.32 -43.18 28.84
CA SER A 2 5.98 -42.36 27.82
C SER A 2 5.65 -40.90 28.08
N ARG A 3 6.61 -40.12 28.57
CA ARG A 3 6.42 -38.69 28.80
C ARG A 3 6.47 -37.98 27.45
N SER A 4 5.31 -37.53 26.96
CA SER A 4 5.21 -36.60 25.83
C SER A 4 6.02 -35.34 26.14
N ALA A 5 6.93 -34.97 25.23
CA ALA A 5 7.65 -33.72 25.31
C ALA A 5 6.66 -32.53 25.23
N PRO A 6 6.84 -31.47 26.02
CA PRO A 6 6.02 -30.27 25.89
C PRO A 6 6.32 -29.61 24.54
N SER A 7 5.29 -29.46 23.70
CA SER A 7 5.36 -28.68 22.48
C SER A 7 5.72 -27.23 22.81
N LYS A 8 6.76 -26.69 22.18
CA LYS A 8 7.13 -25.28 22.30
C LYS A 8 5.90 -24.39 21.98
N PRO A 9 5.63 -23.33 22.78
CA PRO A 9 4.59 -22.38 22.43
C PRO A 9 4.91 -21.74 21.08
N ALA A 10 3.91 -21.62 20.21
CA ALA A 10 4.05 -20.92 18.94
C ALA A 10 4.46 -19.48 19.24
N GLU A 11 5.62 -19.05 18.73
CA GLU A 11 6.07 -17.67 18.88
C GLU A 11 5.03 -16.72 18.26
N PRO A 12 4.81 -15.53 18.88
CA PRO A 12 3.86 -14.57 18.35
C PRO A 12 4.22 -14.29 16.89
N LYS A 13 3.23 -14.35 16.00
CA LYS A 13 3.44 -14.01 14.60
C LYS A 13 3.87 -12.56 14.54
N ASP A 14 5.11 -12.31 14.14
CA ASP A 14 5.60 -10.97 13.88
C ASP A 14 4.69 -10.33 12.83
N THR A 15 3.85 -9.41 13.27
CA THR A 15 3.04 -8.56 12.39
C THR A 15 3.99 -7.69 11.58
N LEU A 16 3.70 -7.46 10.30
CA LEU A 16 4.55 -6.67 9.38
C LEU A 16 5.01 -5.33 9.98
N ASP A 17 4.13 -4.68 10.75
CA ASP A 17 4.40 -3.40 11.44
C ASP A 17 5.53 -3.45 12.48
N LYS A 18 5.90 -4.66 12.94
CA LYS A 18 6.96 -4.89 13.94
C LYS A 18 8.09 -5.76 13.40
N ALA A 19 8.01 -6.17 12.13
CA ALA A 19 8.98 -7.05 11.51
C ALA A 19 10.29 -6.29 11.28
N LYS A 20 11.22 -6.39 12.24
CA LYS A 20 12.58 -5.88 12.08
C LYS A 20 13.31 -6.74 11.05
N TRP A 21 13.74 -6.13 9.94
CA TRP A 21 14.61 -6.77 8.97
C TRP A 21 16.09 -6.44 9.23
N TYR A 22 17.00 -7.20 8.64
CA TYR A 22 18.45 -6.96 8.77
C TYR A 22 18.83 -5.57 8.23
N GLU A 23 19.55 -4.80 9.04
CA GLU A 23 20.09 -3.49 8.65
C GLU A 23 21.22 -3.65 7.62
N ARG A 24 20.88 -3.64 6.33
CA ARG A 24 21.86 -3.84 5.26
C ARG A 24 22.85 -2.67 5.19
N GLY A 25 24.14 -3.00 5.18
CA GLY A 25 25.21 -2.02 4.97
C GLY A 25 25.53 -1.12 6.17
N LYS A 26 24.91 -1.35 7.34
CA LYS A 26 25.20 -0.57 8.54
C LYS A 26 26.55 -0.96 9.12
N LYS A 27 27.39 0.06 9.29
CA LYS A 27 28.74 -0.06 9.86
C LYS A 27 28.69 0.29 11.35
N ALA A 28 29.39 -0.49 12.18
CA ALA A 28 29.40 -0.35 13.64
C ALA A 28 30.10 0.93 14.12
N GLY A 29 30.87 1.61 13.25
CA GLY A 29 31.57 2.85 13.60
C GLY A 29 32.56 3.29 12.51
N PRO A 30 33.39 4.31 12.79
CA PRO A 30 34.44 4.73 11.87
C PRO A 30 35.47 3.61 11.67
N ALA A 31 36.07 3.58 10.48
CA ALA A 31 37.10 2.61 10.15
C ALA A 31 38.28 2.70 11.13
N ALA A 32 38.78 1.54 11.56
CA ALA A 32 39.98 1.50 12.39
C ALA A 32 41.19 1.98 11.56
N THR A 33 42.07 2.79 12.17
CA THR A 33 43.28 3.29 11.49
C THR A 33 44.44 2.30 11.49
N LYS A 34 44.35 1.24 12.32
CA LYS A 34 45.37 0.20 12.45
C LYS A 34 44.72 -1.17 12.35
N TYR A 35 45.47 -2.10 11.75
CA TYR A 35 45.04 -3.49 11.62
C TYR A 35 44.92 -4.16 12.99
N ARG A 36 43.76 -4.77 13.26
CA ARG A 36 43.49 -5.53 14.49
C ARG A 36 43.80 -7.00 14.26
N LYS A 37 44.35 -7.67 15.28
CA LYS A 37 44.62 -9.11 15.23
C LYS A 37 43.29 -9.86 15.12
N GLY A 38 43.19 -10.79 14.17
CA GLY A 38 41.95 -11.54 13.90
C GLY A 38 41.01 -10.89 12.88
N ALA A 39 41.34 -9.70 12.37
CA ALA A 39 40.63 -9.09 11.25
C ALA A 39 40.94 -9.80 9.92
N CYS A 40 40.12 -9.54 8.91
CA CYS A 40 40.34 -10.01 7.54
C CYS A 40 41.66 -9.45 6.98
N GLU A 41 42.53 -10.34 6.50
CA GLU A 41 43.85 -9.94 5.99
C GLU A 41 43.75 -9.10 4.70
N ASN A 42 42.63 -9.16 3.97
CA ASN A 42 42.38 -8.40 2.75
C ASN A 42 41.86 -6.98 3.03
N CYS A 43 40.70 -6.86 3.69
CA CYS A 43 40.00 -5.58 3.89
C CYS A 43 40.20 -4.94 5.27
N GLY A 44 40.66 -5.71 6.27
CA GLY A 44 40.93 -5.23 7.63
C GLY A 44 39.72 -5.13 8.57
N SER A 45 38.51 -5.54 8.15
CA SER A 45 37.35 -5.63 9.07
C SER A 45 37.41 -6.89 9.92
N ALA A 46 36.83 -6.84 11.12
CA ALA A 46 36.72 -7.98 12.04
C ALA A 46 35.43 -8.79 11.85
N SER A 47 34.54 -8.39 10.93
CA SER A 47 33.23 -9.03 10.72
C SER A 47 33.30 -10.38 10.00
N HIS A 48 34.33 -10.62 9.18
CA HIS A 48 34.44 -11.83 8.36
C HIS A 48 35.90 -12.28 8.16
N LYS A 49 36.08 -13.49 7.61
CA LYS A 49 37.40 -14.06 7.25
C LYS A 49 37.79 -13.70 5.83
N THR A 50 39.06 -13.87 5.48
CA THR A 50 39.61 -13.55 4.13
C THR A 50 38.88 -14.22 2.97
N LYS A 51 38.40 -15.46 3.16
CA LYS A 51 37.67 -16.21 2.11
C LYS A 51 36.26 -15.69 1.85
N GLU A 52 35.65 -15.05 2.85
CA GLU A 52 34.29 -14.51 2.82
C GLU A 52 34.31 -13.00 2.58
N CYS A 53 35.46 -12.46 2.17
CA CYS A 53 35.63 -11.03 1.95
C CYS A 53 34.89 -10.58 0.69
N LEU A 54 33.94 -9.66 0.85
CA LEU A 54 33.19 -9.05 -0.28
C LEU A 54 34.06 -8.13 -1.14
N TYR A 55 35.19 -7.66 -0.62
CA TYR A 55 36.13 -6.82 -1.37
C TYR A 55 37.02 -7.66 -2.28
N ARG A 56 37.36 -7.09 -3.44
CA ARG A 56 38.31 -7.67 -4.38
C ARG A 56 39.60 -8.09 -3.66
N PRO A 57 40.09 -9.33 -3.87
CA PRO A 57 41.38 -9.77 -3.33
C PRO A 57 42.51 -8.84 -3.75
N ARG A 58 43.21 -8.24 -2.77
CA ARG A 58 44.35 -7.35 -3.01
C ARG A 58 45.64 -8.16 -3.10
N LYS A 59 46.61 -7.68 -3.89
CA LYS A 59 47.96 -8.29 -3.99
C LYS A 59 48.72 -8.19 -2.66
N THR A 60 48.62 -7.04 -2.01
CA THR A 60 49.13 -6.79 -0.65
C THR A 60 47.94 -6.39 0.22
N GLY A 61 47.49 -7.31 1.08
CA GLY A 61 46.33 -7.10 1.94
C GLY A 61 46.53 -6.05 3.02
N ALA A 62 45.42 -5.60 3.64
CA ALA A 62 45.42 -4.62 4.73
C ALA A 62 46.26 -5.06 5.94
N LYS A 63 46.49 -6.37 6.13
CA LYS A 63 47.38 -6.89 7.18
C LYS A 63 48.82 -6.37 7.08
N TRP A 64 49.33 -6.19 5.87
CA TRP A 64 50.73 -5.82 5.62
C TRP A 64 50.89 -4.34 5.29
N THR A 65 49.90 -3.74 4.63
CA THR A 65 49.97 -2.33 4.21
C THR A 65 49.35 -1.38 5.22
N GLY A 66 48.38 -1.83 6.02
CA GLY A 66 47.62 -0.98 6.95
C GLY A 66 46.81 0.13 6.25
N LYS A 67 46.66 0.08 4.92
CA LYS A 67 45.96 1.09 4.12
C LYS A 67 44.54 0.64 3.78
N ASP A 68 43.60 1.59 3.75
CA ASP A 68 42.17 1.42 3.44
C ASP A 68 41.46 0.33 4.25
N ILE A 69 41.66 0.34 5.57
CA ILE A 69 40.95 -0.54 6.50
C ILE A 69 39.47 -0.19 6.43
N GLN A 70 38.63 -1.22 6.26
CA GLN A 70 37.19 -1.05 6.24
C GLN A 70 36.63 -1.09 7.65
N ALA A 71 35.52 -0.37 7.85
CA ALA A 71 34.78 -0.42 9.10
C ALA A 71 34.08 -1.77 9.28
N ASP A 72 33.87 -2.13 10.55
CA ASP A 72 33.22 -3.38 10.93
C ASP A 72 31.71 -3.32 10.64
N GLU A 73 31.14 -4.41 10.17
CA GLU A 73 29.71 -4.54 9.91
C GLU A 73 28.95 -4.97 11.18
N VAL A 74 27.73 -4.48 11.34
CA VAL A 74 26.85 -4.92 12.44
C VAL A 74 26.18 -6.24 12.03
N VAL A 75 26.54 -7.33 12.70
CA VAL A 75 25.91 -8.64 12.49
C VAL A 75 24.74 -8.77 13.44
N GLU A 76 23.52 -8.60 12.92
CA GLU A 76 22.29 -8.85 13.67
C GLU A 76 21.79 -10.29 13.42
N SER A 77 21.17 -10.89 14.45
CA SER A 77 20.45 -12.15 14.29
C SER A 77 18.96 -11.90 14.54
N VAL A 78 18.13 -12.15 13.52
CA VAL A 78 16.69 -11.96 13.59
C VAL A 78 16.01 -13.33 13.47
N ASN A 79 15.25 -13.70 14.50
CA ASN A 79 14.44 -14.92 14.48
C ASN A 79 13.04 -14.56 13.97
N LEU A 80 12.73 -14.97 12.74
CA LEU A 80 11.46 -14.69 12.08
C LEU A 80 10.61 -15.96 11.96
N GLY A 81 9.29 -15.80 11.79
CA GLY A 81 8.36 -16.88 11.44
C GLY A 81 8.54 -17.43 10.01
N TRP A 82 7.74 -18.45 9.62
CA TRP A 82 7.85 -19.06 8.28
C TRP A 82 7.50 -18.10 7.14
N ASP A 83 6.43 -17.31 7.34
CA ASP A 83 5.91 -16.34 6.38
C ASP A 83 6.84 -15.13 6.28
N ALA A 84 7.20 -14.56 7.44
CA ALA A 84 8.13 -13.44 7.53
C ALA A 84 9.52 -13.74 6.92
N LYS A 85 10.03 -14.98 6.95
CA LYS A 85 11.29 -15.31 6.24
C LYS A 85 11.18 -15.27 4.72
N ARG A 86 9.98 -15.47 4.18
CA ARG A 86 9.72 -15.60 2.73
C ARG A 86 9.02 -14.38 2.14
N ASP A 87 8.67 -13.42 2.98
CA ASP A 87 8.09 -12.19 2.49
C ASP A 87 9.05 -11.50 1.51
N ARG A 88 8.54 -11.26 0.31
CA ARG A 88 9.26 -10.61 -0.78
C ARG A 88 9.54 -9.14 -0.44
N TRP A 89 8.70 -8.54 0.39
CA TRP A 89 8.75 -7.12 0.74
C TRP A 89 9.57 -6.83 2.01
N ASN A 90 10.38 -7.79 2.44
CA ASN A 90 11.28 -7.61 3.57
C ASN A 90 12.32 -6.49 3.33
N GLY A 91 12.31 -5.49 4.23
CA GLY A 91 13.19 -4.32 4.13
C GLY A 91 12.75 -3.30 3.09
N TYR A 92 11.47 -3.29 2.72
CA TYR A 92 10.88 -2.24 1.89
C TYR A 92 10.76 -0.93 2.69
N GLU A 93 11.31 0.15 2.14
CA GLU A 93 11.19 1.50 2.69
C GLU A 93 9.97 2.19 2.07
N ALA A 94 9.07 2.75 2.88
CA ALA A 94 7.85 3.39 2.38
C ALA A 94 8.13 4.56 1.41
N ALA A 95 9.29 5.22 1.54
CA ALA A 95 9.72 6.31 0.66
C ALA A 95 10.03 5.84 -0.78
N GLU A 96 10.30 4.55 -1.01
CA GLU A 96 10.51 4.03 -2.37
C GLU A 96 9.20 4.07 -3.20
N TYR A 97 8.03 4.08 -2.54
CA TYR A 97 6.75 4.21 -3.23
C TYR A 97 6.58 5.57 -3.93
N ASP A 98 7.27 6.60 -3.46
CA ASP A 98 7.19 7.94 -4.04
C ASP A 98 7.66 7.97 -5.50
N GLN A 99 8.59 7.07 -5.88
CA GLN A 99 9.04 6.94 -7.27
C GLN A 99 7.90 6.48 -8.19
N VAL A 100 7.08 5.53 -7.72
CA VAL A 100 5.92 5.06 -8.47
C VAL A 100 4.93 6.19 -8.66
N VAL A 101 4.67 6.98 -7.61
CA VAL A 101 3.78 8.15 -7.69
C VAL A 101 4.32 9.18 -8.70
N GLN A 102 5.62 9.45 -8.69
CA GLN A 102 6.26 10.35 -9.67
C GLN A 102 6.10 9.85 -11.10
N ASP A 103 6.37 8.56 -11.35
CA ASP A 103 6.20 7.96 -12.67
C ASP A 103 4.74 8.09 -13.17
N TYR A 104 3.75 7.89 -12.30
CA TYR A 104 2.34 8.08 -12.65
C TYR A 104 2.02 9.55 -12.95
N ASN A 105 2.53 10.49 -12.15
CA ASN A 105 2.32 11.92 -12.38
C ASN A 105 2.92 12.36 -13.73
N ASP A 106 4.11 11.87 -14.07
CA ASP A 106 4.77 12.15 -15.35
C ASP A 106 3.96 11.58 -16.53
N LEU A 107 3.44 10.35 -16.39
CA LEU A 107 2.56 9.75 -17.38
C LEU A 107 1.24 10.51 -17.55
N GLU A 108 0.66 11.02 -16.47
CA GLU A 108 -0.55 11.86 -16.53
C GLU A 108 -0.29 13.21 -17.18
N ALA A 109 0.86 13.84 -16.89
CA ALA A 109 1.27 15.08 -17.54
C ALA A 109 1.41 14.89 -19.06
N LEU A 110 2.11 13.83 -19.49
CA LEU A 110 2.27 13.50 -20.91
C LEU A 110 0.93 13.21 -21.59
N LYS A 111 0.01 12.49 -20.92
CA LYS A 111 -1.34 12.25 -21.45
C LYS A 111 -2.11 13.56 -21.61
N ARG A 112 -2.02 14.46 -20.63
CA ARG A 112 -2.69 15.76 -20.66
C ARG A 112 -2.15 16.68 -21.75
N GLU A 113 -0.83 16.68 -21.97
CA GLU A 113 -0.19 17.43 -23.05
C GLU A 113 -0.61 16.91 -24.42
N LYS A 114 -0.65 15.59 -24.62
CA LYS A 114 -1.14 14.96 -25.86
C LYS A 114 -2.59 15.34 -26.16
N LEU A 115 -3.48 15.20 -25.18
CA LEU A 115 -4.89 15.58 -25.33
C LEU A 115 -5.06 17.07 -25.67
N LYS A 116 -4.26 17.96 -25.08
CA LYS A 116 -4.26 19.39 -25.41
C LYS A 116 -3.73 19.68 -26.81
N ALA A 117 -2.68 18.98 -27.25
CA ALA A 117 -2.12 19.14 -28.58
C ALA A 117 -3.08 18.64 -29.67
N GLU A 118 -3.79 17.53 -29.41
CA GLU A 118 -4.84 17.00 -30.28
C GLU A 118 -6.05 17.96 -30.36
N GLN A 119 -6.48 18.54 -29.24
CA GLN A 119 -7.57 19.54 -29.20
C GLN A 119 -7.19 20.87 -29.87
N GLY A 120 -5.90 21.25 -29.85
CA GLY A 120 -5.40 22.47 -30.47
C GLY A 120 -5.32 22.44 -32.01
N HIS A 121 -5.40 21.26 -32.63
CA HIS A 121 -5.37 21.09 -34.09
C HIS A 121 -6.76 21.02 -34.75
N GLY A 122 -7.84 21.22 -33.98
CA GLY A 122 -9.22 21.17 -34.48
C GLY A 122 -10.12 22.29 -33.92
N GLY A 123 -9.84 23.56 -34.28
CA GLY A 123 -10.84 24.63 -34.44
C GLY A 123 -11.65 25.17 -33.23
N GLU A 124 -11.42 26.46 -32.95
CA GLU A 124 -12.25 27.47 -32.23
C GLU A 124 -12.50 27.36 -30.71
N PRO A 125 -12.45 28.49 -29.96
CA PRO A 125 -12.71 28.54 -28.53
C PRO A 125 -14.22 28.56 -28.27
N VAL A 126 -14.75 27.55 -27.57
CA VAL A 126 -16.09 27.62 -27.00
C VAL A 126 -16.01 28.18 -25.58
N ASP A 127 -16.59 29.38 -25.47
CA ASP A 127 -16.87 30.24 -24.34
C ASP A 127 -17.00 29.56 -22.96
N GLU A 128 -16.27 30.08 -21.98
CA GLU A 128 -16.54 29.90 -20.55
C GLU A 128 -17.83 30.66 -20.19
N GLU A 129 -18.99 30.05 -20.40
CA GLU A 129 -20.17 30.20 -19.55
C GLU A 129 -21.32 29.38 -20.15
N ARG A 130 -22.14 28.79 -19.27
CA ARG A 130 -23.38 28.05 -19.56
C ARG A 130 -23.22 26.55 -19.85
N SER A 131 -23.26 25.76 -18.78
CA SER A 131 -24.20 24.63 -18.63
C SER A 131 -24.26 24.13 -17.18
N SER A 132 -24.91 24.93 -16.34
CA SER A 132 -25.62 24.45 -15.16
C SER A 132 -26.83 23.63 -15.63
N ALA A 133 -26.69 22.32 -15.78
CA ALA A 133 -27.78 21.34 -15.72
C ALA A 133 -27.22 19.90 -15.73
N GLY A 134 -27.24 19.28 -14.54
CA GLY A 134 -27.06 17.85 -14.24
C GLY A 134 -26.54 16.91 -15.34
N ALA A 135 -25.25 16.59 -15.30
CA ALA A 135 -24.67 15.37 -15.86
C ALA A 135 -23.84 14.66 -14.77
N PRO A 136 -23.88 13.32 -14.66
CA PRO A 136 -23.21 12.58 -13.59
C PRO A 136 -21.68 12.68 -13.73
N GLN A 137 -21.02 12.99 -12.62
CA GLN A 137 -19.64 13.47 -12.54
C GLN A 137 -18.55 12.40 -12.79
N ASP A 138 -18.89 11.23 -13.33
CA ASP A 138 -17.96 10.10 -13.54
C ASP A 138 -17.79 9.67 -15.02
N ALA A 139 -18.30 10.46 -15.96
CA ALA A 139 -18.00 10.27 -17.37
C ALA A 139 -17.08 11.39 -17.85
N LEU A 140 -15.77 11.15 -17.80
CA LEU A 140 -14.83 11.87 -18.63
C LEU A 140 -15.37 11.84 -20.08
N PRO A 141 -15.37 12.96 -20.82
CA PRO A 141 -15.74 12.92 -22.23
C PRO A 141 -14.73 12.02 -22.93
N VAL A 142 -15.16 10.81 -23.30
CA VAL A 142 -14.47 9.99 -24.28
C VAL A 142 -14.64 10.73 -25.60
N VAL A 143 -13.74 11.69 -25.85
CA VAL A 143 -13.51 12.22 -27.18
C VAL A 143 -13.03 11.02 -27.99
N VAL A 144 -13.88 10.54 -28.89
CA VAL A 144 -13.52 9.49 -29.84
C VAL A 144 -12.44 10.10 -30.73
N VAL A 145 -11.18 9.71 -30.51
CA VAL A 145 -10.04 10.16 -31.29
C VAL A 145 -9.91 9.23 -32.50
N ASP A 146 -10.58 9.58 -33.59
CA ASP A 146 -10.38 8.98 -34.90
C ASP A 146 -8.97 9.37 -35.43
N ASN A 147 -7.90 8.64 -35.05
CA ASN A 147 -6.77 8.29 -35.95
C ASN A 147 -5.57 7.52 -35.33
N ASP A 148 -5.59 7.10 -34.07
CA ASP A 148 -4.54 6.19 -33.51
C ASP A 148 -5.12 4.89 -32.91
N ASP A 149 -6.26 4.46 -33.45
CA ASP A 149 -6.93 3.21 -33.09
C ASP A 149 -6.18 1.94 -33.56
N ALA A 150 -5.13 2.05 -34.38
CA ALA A 150 -4.46 0.83 -34.88
C ALA A 150 -3.71 0.05 -33.79
N ARG A 151 -3.30 0.68 -32.68
CA ARG A 151 -2.58 -0.02 -31.60
C ARG A 151 -3.40 -0.24 -30.33
N ILE A 152 -4.43 0.57 -30.11
CA ILE A 152 -5.33 0.42 -28.94
C ILE A 152 -6.62 -0.31 -29.34
N ALA A 153 -7.20 -0.08 -30.53
CA ALA A 153 -8.36 -0.86 -30.99
C ALA A 153 -7.99 -2.30 -31.38
N GLU A 154 -6.74 -2.59 -31.75
CA GLU A 154 -6.30 -3.97 -32.02
C GLU A 154 -6.31 -4.84 -30.74
N GLU A 155 -6.01 -4.26 -29.57
CA GLU A 155 -6.12 -4.97 -28.28
C GLU A 155 -7.56 -5.05 -27.74
N THR A 156 -8.43 -4.06 -28.00
CA THR A 156 -9.84 -4.12 -27.59
C THR A 156 -10.72 -4.94 -28.54
N ALA A 157 -10.39 -5.02 -29.83
CA ALA A 157 -11.11 -5.84 -30.81
C ALA A 157 -10.87 -7.34 -30.61
N MET A 158 -9.75 -7.73 -29.97
CA MET A 158 -9.37 -9.12 -29.72
C MET A 158 -9.63 -9.56 -28.27
N GLY A 159 -10.82 -9.29 -27.73
CA GLY A 159 -11.37 -10.11 -26.63
C GLY A 159 -11.90 -9.43 -25.36
N ARG A 160 -12.18 -8.12 -25.36
CA ARG A 160 -12.79 -7.45 -24.20
C ARG A 160 -14.24 -6.99 -24.43
N THR A 161 -15.02 -7.71 -25.21
CA THR A 161 -16.49 -7.62 -25.14
C THR A 161 -16.98 -8.66 -24.14
N GLN A 162 -16.96 -8.31 -22.85
CA GLN A 162 -17.64 -9.14 -21.84
C GLN A 162 -19.11 -9.24 -22.25
N PRO A 163 -19.67 -10.46 -22.46
CA PRO A 163 -21.08 -10.58 -22.75
C PRO A 163 -21.85 -9.95 -21.58
N THR A 164 -22.87 -9.14 -21.85
CA THR A 164 -23.76 -8.53 -20.84
C THR A 164 -24.39 -9.55 -19.88
N SER A 165 -24.28 -10.84 -20.20
CA SER A 165 -24.58 -12.02 -19.39
C SER A 165 -23.75 -12.16 -18.09
N THR A 166 -22.49 -11.69 -18.05
CA THR A 166 -21.64 -11.78 -16.84
C THR A 166 -21.78 -10.58 -15.89
N ARG A 167 -22.83 -9.76 -16.03
CA ARG A 167 -23.13 -8.70 -15.07
C ARG A 167 -23.39 -9.32 -13.70
N GLN A 168 -22.70 -8.80 -12.69
CA GLN A 168 -22.86 -9.21 -11.29
C GLN A 168 -24.34 -9.08 -10.90
N LEU A 169 -24.94 -10.17 -10.40
CA LEU A 169 -26.34 -10.20 -9.97
C LEU A 169 -26.60 -9.31 -8.74
N ARG A 170 -25.54 -8.93 -8.02
CA ARG A 170 -25.67 -8.00 -6.91
C ARG A 170 -25.89 -6.59 -7.46
N LEU A 171 -27.06 -6.04 -7.16
CA LEU A 171 -27.38 -4.66 -7.47
C LEU A 171 -26.47 -3.72 -6.69
N ARG A 172 -25.92 -2.70 -7.36
CA ARG A 172 -25.03 -1.72 -6.72
C ARG A 172 -25.79 -0.71 -5.88
N GLU A 173 -27.04 -0.41 -6.25
CA GLU A 173 -27.92 0.50 -5.50
C GLU A 173 -28.28 -0.04 -4.11
N ASP A 174 -28.38 -1.36 -3.95
CA ASP A 174 -28.71 -2.01 -2.68
C ASP A 174 -27.48 -2.17 -1.77
N THR A 175 -27.38 -1.33 -0.76
CA THR A 175 -26.32 -1.44 0.27
C THR A 175 -26.55 -2.64 1.18
N ALA A 176 -25.47 -3.30 1.59
CA ALA A 176 -25.59 -4.41 2.54
C ALA A 176 -25.96 -3.89 3.93
N LYS A 177 -26.78 -4.65 4.67
CA LYS A 177 -27.26 -4.25 6.01
C LYS A 177 -26.16 -4.07 7.05
N TYR A 178 -25.00 -4.73 6.88
CA TYR A 178 -23.83 -4.58 7.75
C TYR A 178 -22.92 -3.40 7.37
N LEU A 179 -23.20 -2.70 6.27
CA LEU A 179 -22.50 -1.49 5.84
C LEU A 179 -23.31 -0.21 6.12
N LEU A 180 -24.53 -0.34 6.66
CA LEU A 180 -25.36 0.82 6.98
C LEU A 180 -24.74 1.65 8.10
N ASN A 181 -24.28 0.98 9.16
CA ASN A 181 -23.53 1.58 10.26
C ASN A 181 -22.23 0.78 10.43
N LEU A 182 -21.09 1.45 10.30
CA LEU A 182 -19.77 0.82 10.39
C LEU A 182 -19.25 0.73 11.82
N ASP A 183 -19.92 1.40 12.75
CA ASP A 183 -19.62 1.34 14.17
C ASP A 183 -19.91 -0.06 14.72
N LEU A 184 -18.91 -0.64 15.40
CA LEU A 184 -18.91 -2.03 15.88
C LEU A 184 -20.09 -2.36 16.82
N ASP A 185 -20.61 -1.35 17.53
CA ASP A 185 -21.63 -1.49 18.57
C ASP A 185 -23.06 -1.17 18.09
N SER A 186 -23.22 -0.68 16.87
CA SER A 186 -24.49 -0.06 16.43
C SER A 186 -25.62 -1.06 16.14
N ALA A 187 -25.35 -2.12 15.37
CA ALA A 187 -26.37 -3.09 15.01
C ALA A 187 -25.75 -4.46 14.74
N ARG A 188 -26.25 -5.47 15.45
CA ARG A 188 -25.77 -6.85 15.25
C ARG A 188 -26.37 -7.42 13.96
N TYR A 189 -25.55 -7.64 12.96
CA TYR A 189 -25.91 -8.40 11.77
C TYR A 189 -25.60 -9.88 11.97
N ASP A 190 -26.60 -10.75 11.79
CA ASP A 190 -26.40 -12.20 11.73
C ASP A 190 -26.10 -12.63 10.27
N PRO A 191 -24.86 -13.06 9.96
CA PRO A 191 -24.46 -13.40 8.59
C PRO A 191 -25.15 -14.67 8.06
N LYS A 192 -25.63 -15.54 8.94
CA LYS A 192 -26.27 -16.80 8.53
C LYS A 192 -27.70 -16.57 8.06
N THR A 193 -28.46 -15.78 8.83
CA THR A 193 -29.87 -15.48 8.53
C THR A 193 -30.07 -14.21 7.71
N ARG A 194 -29.01 -13.41 7.51
CA ARG A 194 -29.02 -12.11 6.82
C ARG A 194 -30.01 -11.11 7.42
N LYS A 195 -30.14 -11.18 8.75
CA LYS A 195 -31.00 -10.31 9.54
C LYS A 195 -30.13 -9.32 10.31
N ARG A 196 -30.58 -8.07 10.35
CA ARG A 196 -30.04 -7.05 11.24
C ARG A 196 -30.95 -7.05 12.47
N ALA A 197 -30.41 -7.35 13.64
CA ALA A 197 -31.07 -7.04 14.89
C ALA A 197 -30.89 -5.52 15.09
N ILE A 198 -31.97 -4.78 14.86
CA ILE A 198 -32.04 -3.39 15.28
C ILE A 198 -32.17 -3.47 16.79
N ALA A 199 -31.11 -3.14 17.54
CA ALA A 199 -31.29 -2.77 18.93
C ALA A 199 -32.22 -1.56 18.89
N GLU A 200 -33.32 -1.62 19.64
CA GLU A 200 -34.37 -0.60 19.65
C GLU A 200 -33.75 0.79 19.70
N GLU A 201 -34.27 1.70 18.87
CA GLU A 201 -33.79 3.06 18.75
C GLU A 201 -33.68 3.70 20.15
N GLU A 202 -32.45 3.96 20.61
CA GLU A 202 -32.27 5.02 21.59
C GLU A 202 -32.58 6.33 20.87
N ASP A 203 -33.73 6.88 21.25
CA ASP A 203 -34.34 8.18 20.95
C ASP A 203 -33.30 9.32 21.08
N ASN A 204 -32.36 9.41 20.13
CA ASN A 204 -31.51 10.59 19.92
C ASN A 204 -32.29 11.61 19.10
N GLY A 205 -33.33 12.14 19.73
CA GLY A 205 -34.30 13.08 19.15
C GLY A 205 -34.94 13.95 20.22
N GLU A 206 -34.14 14.48 21.16
CA GLU A 206 -34.57 15.51 22.13
C GLU A 206 -34.83 16.87 21.45
N THR A 207 -35.71 16.90 20.45
CA THR A 207 -36.30 18.11 19.87
C THR A 207 -37.74 17.82 19.40
N GLY A 208 -38.58 17.27 20.28
CA GLY A 208 -39.98 17.00 19.93
C GLY A 208 -40.98 17.05 21.09
N LYS A 209 -40.52 17.03 22.34
CA LYS A 209 -41.40 16.96 23.52
C LYS A 209 -41.80 18.33 24.10
N ARG A 210 -41.28 19.46 23.58
CA ARG A 210 -41.70 20.81 24.01
C ARG A 210 -42.95 21.35 23.31
N SER A 211 -43.26 20.92 22.09
CA SER A 211 -44.38 21.48 21.32
C SER A 211 -45.76 20.91 21.68
N ARG A 212 -45.83 19.78 22.40
CA ARG A 212 -47.11 19.17 22.78
C ARG A 212 -47.67 19.68 24.12
N LEU A 213 -46.84 20.25 24.99
CA LEU A 213 -47.28 20.79 26.27
C LEU A 213 -47.79 22.25 26.16
N GLU A 214 -47.33 23.03 25.18
CA GLU A 214 -47.88 24.38 24.94
C GLU A 214 -49.23 24.37 24.19
N ALA A 215 -49.53 23.35 23.39
CA ALA A 215 -50.82 23.24 22.70
C ALA A 215 -52.00 22.87 23.63
N ALA A 216 -51.73 22.37 24.84
CA ALA A 216 -52.77 22.04 25.82
C ALA A 216 -53.13 23.22 26.75
N ALA A 217 -52.36 24.31 26.75
CA ALA A 217 -52.60 25.48 27.60
C ALA A 217 -53.41 26.60 26.93
N ALA A 218 -53.76 26.47 25.63
CA ALA A 218 -54.51 27.48 24.88
C ALA A 218 -56.00 27.12 24.65
N ALA A 219 -56.51 26.09 25.32
CA ALA A 219 -57.91 25.66 25.23
C ALA A 219 -58.57 25.52 26.62
N GLY A 220 -58.34 26.51 27.48
CA GLY A 220 -59.05 26.72 28.74
C GLY A 220 -59.69 28.09 28.77
#